data_AF-A0A2M6YY52-F1
#
_entry.id   AF-A0A2M6YY52-F1
#
_cell.length_a   1.000
_cell.length_b   1.000
_cell.length_c   1.000
_cell.angle_alpha   90.00
_cell.angle_beta   90.00
_cell.angle_gamma   90.00
#
_symmetry.space_group_name_H-M   'P 1'
#
loop_
_entity.id
_entity.type
_entity.pdbx_description
1 polymer ?
#
loop_
_entity_poly.entity_id
_entity_poly.type
_entity_poly.pdbx_seq_one_letter_code
_entity_poly.pdbx_strand_id
1 'polypeptide(L)'
;MTKELVVISGKGGTGKTSVTASFAVLANSPVICDCDVDAADLHLILSPRVNERHEFRSGHEAVIRMADCIGCGACLAHCRFGAVRMNGKAAGEATFVIDPVSCEGCGVCVRFCPEQAIDFPERLCGEWMISETRCGPMIHARLGVAAENSGKLVSTVRREARRIAEEQGRSVVLADGPPGIGCPVIASVTGATLVLVVTEPTVSGEHDLERVLSLARHFAIPAAVCVNKWDLNPEMTERIENRARQAGARVTGRIRYDRAVTLAQMQGRAVVETEAPCVEDIQHIWDHLGL
;
A
#
# COMPACT_ATOMS: atom_id res chain seq x y z
N MET A 1 -13.87 -16.24 13.71
CA MET A 1 -12.54 -15.70 13.38
C MET A 1 -12.71 -14.86 12.14
N THR A 2 -12.32 -13.60 12.18
CA THR A 2 -12.42 -12.68 11.03
C THR A 2 -11.47 -13.14 9.94
N LYS A 3 -11.99 -13.32 8.72
CA LYS A 3 -11.21 -13.69 7.55
C LYS A 3 -10.66 -12.43 6.90
N GLU A 4 -9.37 -12.43 6.60
CA GLU A 4 -8.71 -11.30 5.96
C GLU A 4 -8.24 -11.69 4.55
N LEU A 5 -8.80 -11.02 3.55
CA LEU A 5 -8.38 -11.12 2.16
C LEU A 5 -7.56 -9.87 1.80
N VAL A 6 -6.34 -10.11 1.32
CA VAL A 6 -5.46 -9.04 0.84
C VAL A 6 -5.33 -9.18 -0.67
N VAL A 7 -5.77 -8.18 -1.40
CA VAL A 7 -5.65 -8.12 -2.86
C VAL A 7 -4.36 -7.37 -3.19
N ILE A 8 -3.44 -8.00 -3.92
CA ILE A 8 -2.15 -7.41 -4.31
C ILE A 8 -1.88 -7.62 -5.79
N SER A 9 -0.85 -6.95 -6.30
CA SER A 9 -0.36 -7.14 -7.66
C SER A 9 1.15 -7.03 -7.74
N GLY A 10 1.72 -7.61 -8.80
CA GLY A 10 3.16 -7.52 -9.04
C GLY A 10 3.65 -6.13 -9.48
N LYS A 11 2.77 -5.37 -10.14
CA LYS A 11 3.01 -4.01 -10.64
C LYS A 11 1.75 -3.16 -10.50
N GLY A 12 1.89 -1.84 -10.61
CA GLY A 12 0.76 -0.92 -10.69
C GLY A 12 -0.08 -1.12 -11.96
N GLY A 13 -1.36 -0.74 -11.90
CA GLY A 13 -2.25 -0.70 -13.07
C GLY A 13 -2.90 -2.03 -13.48
N THR A 14 -2.75 -3.12 -12.72
CA THR A 14 -3.37 -4.42 -13.05
C THR A 14 -4.87 -4.51 -12.75
N GLY A 15 -5.49 -3.45 -12.21
CA GLY A 15 -6.91 -3.41 -11.84
C GLY A 15 -7.22 -3.92 -10.44
N LYS A 16 -6.21 -4.11 -9.59
CA LYS A 16 -6.31 -4.50 -8.17
C LYS A 16 -7.38 -3.70 -7.43
N THR A 17 -7.29 -2.37 -7.40
CA THR A 17 -8.24 -1.51 -6.67
C THR A 17 -9.68 -1.64 -7.20
N SER A 18 -9.87 -1.83 -8.51
CA SER A 18 -11.20 -2.06 -9.10
C SER A 18 -11.81 -3.39 -8.63
N VAL A 19 -10.98 -4.44 -8.54
CA VAL A 19 -11.38 -5.75 -8.00
C VAL A 19 -11.69 -5.62 -6.51
N THR A 20 -10.83 -4.97 -5.73
CA THR A 20 -11.04 -4.77 -4.29
C THR A 20 -12.32 -3.98 -3.99
N ALA A 21 -12.59 -2.90 -4.72
CA ALA A 21 -13.82 -2.13 -4.58
C ALA A 21 -15.06 -2.98 -4.92
N SER A 22 -14.96 -3.84 -5.92
CA SER A 22 -16.05 -4.74 -6.29
C SER A 22 -16.31 -5.78 -5.21
N PHE A 23 -15.27 -6.36 -4.63
CA PHE A 23 -15.41 -7.26 -3.48
C PHE A 23 -15.96 -6.55 -2.24
N ALA A 24 -15.65 -5.26 -2.04
CA ALA A 24 -16.23 -4.49 -0.94
C ALA A 24 -17.77 -4.42 -1.04
N VAL A 25 -18.29 -4.29 -2.26
CA VAL A 25 -19.74 -4.32 -2.52
C VAL A 25 -20.31 -5.73 -2.32
N LEU A 26 -19.62 -6.77 -2.81
CA LEU A 26 -20.09 -8.16 -2.72
C LEU A 26 -20.02 -8.76 -1.31
N ALA A 27 -19.06 -8.34 -0.48
CA ALA A 27 -18.80 -8.91 0.83
C ALA A 27 -19.81 -8.51 1.93
N ASN A 28 -20.83 -7.72 1.58
CA ASN A 28 -21.94 -7.30 2.44
C ASN A 28 -21.51 -6.88 3.87
N SER A 29 -21.04 -5.63 4.00
CA SER A 29 -20.53 -5.05 5.25
C SER A 29 -19.12 -5.50 5.71
N PRO A 30 -18.10 -5.58 4.84
CA PRO A 30 -16.71 -5.81 5.27
C PRO A 30 -16.15 -4.61 6.04
N VAL A 31 -15.01 -4.81 6.73
CA VAL A 31 -14.10 -3.70 7.02
C VAL A 31 -13.10 -3.60 5.89
N ILE A 32 -12.95 -2.41 5.34
CA ILE A 32 -12.08 -2.14 4.19
C ILE A 32 -10.82 -1.45 4.67
N CYS A 33 -9.68 -1.79 4.10
CA CYS A 33 -8.46 -1.04 4.31
C CYS A 33 -7.73 -0.76 3.00
N ASP A 34 -7.34 0.51 2.83
CA ASP A 34 -6.51 0.95 1.72
C ASP A 34 -5.05 0.99 2.19
N CYS A 35 -4.30 -0.04 1.82
CA CYS A 35 -2.88 -0.19 2.15
C CYS A 35 -1.97 0.34 1.03
N ASP A 36 -2.55 0.75 -0.10
CA ASP A 36 -1.83 1.33 -1.24
C ASP A 36 -1.73 2.85 -1.08
N VAL A 37 -1.06 3.29 -0.02
CA VAL A 37 -1.10 4.69 0.42
C VAL A 37 -0.44 5.66 -0.57
N ASP A 38 0.55 5.19 -1.34
CA ASP A 38 1.23 6.01 -2.36
C ASP A 38 0.28 6.43 -3.50
N ALA A 39 -0.70 5.58 -3.80
CA ALA A 39 -1.69 5.78 -4.86
C ALA A 39 -3.07 5.30 -4.39
N ALA A 40 -3.55 5.85 -3.28
CA ALA A 40 -4.79 5.45 -2.65
C ALA A 40 -5.99 5.77 -3.56
N ASP A 41 -6.38 4.85 -4.43
CA ASP A 41 -7.46 5.06 -5.41
C ASP A 41 -8.82 4.60 -4.89
N LEU A 42 -8.85 3.81 -3.80
CA LEU A 42 -10.09 3.19 -3.32
C LEU A 42 -11.08 4.23 -2.80
N HIS A 43 -10.59 5.35 -2.26
CA HIS A 43 -11.43 6.46 -1.81
C HIS A 43 -12.22 7.12 -2.96
N LEU A 44 -11.71 7.09 -4.19
CA LEU A 44 -12.40 7.62 -5.38
C LEU A 44 -13.64 6.78 -5.72
N ILE A 45 -13.58 5.46 -5.47
CA ILE A 45 -14.64 4.51 -5.80
C ILE A 45 -15.65 4.37 -4.66
N LEU A 46 -15.19 4.37 -3.42
CA LEU A 46 -16.07 4.13 -2.25
C LEU A 46 -16.60 5.41 -1.62
N SER A 47 -16.07 6.58 -1.99
CA SER A 47 -16.48 7.90 -1.49
C SER A 47 -16.61 7.96 0.04
N PRO A 48 -15.54 7.63 0.80
CA PRO A 48 -15.57 7.56 2.25
C PRO A 48 -15.85 8.93 2.88
N ARG A 49 -16.70 8.94 3.91
CA ARG A 49 -16.87 10.08 4.81
C ARG A 49 -15.98 9.90 6.03
N VAL A 50 -15.07 10.84 6.26
CA VAL A 50 -14.13 10.78 7.39
C VAL A 50 -14.85 11.02 8.70
N ASN A 51 -14.69 10.07 9.64
CA ASN A 51 -15.20 10.17 11.00
C ASN A 51 -14.07 10.57 11.97
N GLU A 52 -12.89 9.96 11.82
CA GLU A 52 -11.72 10.22 12.67
C GLU A 52 -10.46 10.45 11.83
N ARG A 53 -9.53 11.24 12.38
CA ARG A 53 -8.22 11.54 11.80
C ARG A 53 -7.16 11.41 12.88
N HIS A 54 -6.04 10.79 12.52
CA HIS A 54 -4.94 10.49 13.42
C HIS A 54 -3.61 10.81 12.74
N GLU A 55 -2.69 11.48 13.44
CA GLU A 55 -1.34 11.70 12.91
C GLU A 55 -0.59 10.37 12.76
N PHE A 56 0.17 10.24 11.69
CA PHE A 56 1.13 9.15 11.50
C PHE A 56 2.55 9.69 11.60
N ARG A 57 3.25 9.30 12.67
CA ARG A 57 4.65 9.62 12.90
C ARG A 57 5.53 8.38 12.80
N SER A 58 6.62 8.50 12.06
CA SER A 58 7.55 7.40 11.82
C SER A 58 8.91 7.89 11.37
N GLY A 59 9.98 7.19 11.76
CA GLY A 59 11.34 7.65 11.50
C GLY A 59 11.64 8.95 12.25
N HIS A 60 12.77 9.56 11.91
CA HIS A 60 13.22 10.78 12.56
C HIS A 60 13.80 11.73 11.52
N GLU A 61 13.90 13.00 11.88
CA GLU A 61 14.46 14.02 11.03
C GLU A 61 15.56 14.75 11.80
N ALA A 62 16.72 14.95 11.18
CA ALA A 62 17.79 15.71 11.82
C ALA A 62 17.55 17.21 11.66
N VAL A 63 17.65 17.98 12.76
CA VAL A 63 17.50 19.44 12.74
C VAL A 63 18.68 20.07 13.48
N ILE A 64 19.45 20.91 12.79
CA ILE A 64 20.61 21.59 13.41
C ILE A 64 20.11 22.80 14.20
N ARG A 65 20.38 22.81 15.51
CA ARG A 65 20.18 23.98 16.38
C ARG A 65 21.30 24.98 16.13
N MET A 66 20.98 26.03 15.38
CA MET A 66 21.97 27.02 14.96
C MET A 66 22.68 27.72 16.11
N ALA A 67 22.02 27.88 17.27
CA ALA A 67 22.61 28.51 18.45
C ALA A 67 23.75 27.68 19.08
N ASP A 68 23.74 26.35 18.90
CA ASP A 68 24.70 25.43 19.50
C ASP A 68 25.78 24.99 18.49
N CYS A 69 25.59 25.30 17.21
CA CYS A 69 26.42 24.79 16.12
C CYS A 69 27.69 25.63 15.95
N ILE A 70 28.86 25.02 16.17
CA ILE A 70 30.18 25.66 15.98
C ILE A 70 30.71 25.62 14.53
N GLY A 71 29.91 25.19 13.56
CA GLY A 71 30.33 25.18 12.15
C GLY A 71 31.45 24.19 11.77
N CYS A 72 31.66 23.11 12.53
CA CYS A 72 32.78 22.17 12.30
C CYS A 72 32.63 21.30 11.04
N GLY A 73 31.43 21.17 10.46
CA GLY A 73 31.17 20.40 9.25
C GLY A 73 31.20 18.87 9.40
N ALA A 74 31.31 18.32 10.61
CA ALA A 74 31.29 16.87 10.84
C ALA A 74 30.02 16.19 10.30
N CYS A 75 28.86 16.84 10.47
CA CYS A 75 27.59 16.34 9.92
C CYS A 75 27.63 16.23 8.40
N LEU A 76 28.21 17.22 7.70
CA LEU A 76 28.36 17.22 6.25
C LEU A 76 29.25 16.07 5.78
N ALA A 77 30.40 15.86 6.43
CA ALA A 77 31.35 14.80 6.07
C ALA A 77 30.76 13.38 6.21
N HIS A 78 29.85 13.18 7.17
CA HIS A 78 29.26 11.86 7.42
C HIS A 78 27.93 11.60 6.67
N CYS A 79 27.31 12.63 6.09
CA CYS A 79 26.02 12.47 5.43
C CYS A 79 26.17 11.77 4.07
N ARG A 80 25.78 10.50 3.99
CA ARG A 80 25.80 9.71 2.74
C ARG A 80 24.65 10.03 1.78
N PHE A 81 23.61 10.71 2.28
CA PHE A 81 22.41 11.05 1.52
C PHE A 81 22.46 12.46 0.94
N GLY A 82 23.53 13.22 1.22
CA GLY A 82 23.65 14.60 0.77
C GLY A 82 22.62 15.55 1.40
N ALA A 83 21.99 15.17 2.51
CA ALA A 83 20.98 15.98 3.19
C ALA A 83 21.57 17.22 3.87
N VAL A 84 22.84 17.22 4.26
CA VAL A 84 23.46 18.38 4.90
C VAL A 84 23.91 19.38 3.82
N ARG A 85 23.45 20.63 3.90
CA ARG A 85 23.83 21.73 3.00
C ARG A 85 24.54 22.82 3.79
N MET A 86 25.51 23.47 3.16
CA MET A 86 26.15 24.66 3.72
C MET A 86 25.32 25.89 3.35
N ASN A 87 24.87 26.67 4.34
CA ASN A 87 24.01 27.83 4.13
C ASN A 87 24.80 29.15 4.28
N GLY A 88 25.63 29.46 3.29
CA GLY A 88 26.36 30.72 3.23
C GLY A 88 27.42 30.93 4.33
N LYS A 89 28.17 32.03 4.18
CA LYS A 89 29.11 32.57 5.18
C LYS A 89 28.45 33.77 5.86
N ALA A 90 27.55 33.57 6.82
CA ALA A 90 27.12 34.68 7.65
C ALA A 90 28.31 35.06 8.56
N ALA A 91 28.79 36.30 8.46
CA ALA A 91 29.86 36.86 9.29
C ALA A 91 31.23 36.10 9.31
N GLY A 92 31.50 35.21 8.34
CA GLY A 92 32.77 34.48 8.26
C GLY A 92 32.76 33.06 8.81
N GLU A 93 31.63 32.60 9.37
CA GLU A 93 31.46 31.25 9.90
C GLU A 93 30.59 30.38 8.98
N ALA A 94 30.99 29.13 8.76
CA ALA A 94 30.25 28.19 7.93
C ALA A 94 29.03 27.66 8.69
N THR A 95 27.83 27.90 8.17
CA THR A 95 26.60 27.34 8.75
C THR A 95 26.10 26.15 7.95
N PHE A 96 25.43 25.22 8.62
CA PHE A 96 24.91 23.99 8.01
C PHE A 96 23.42 23.85 8.31
N VAL A 97 22.67 23.39 7.30
CA VAL A 97 21.24 23.09 7.41
C VAL A 97 20.98 21.69 6.89
N ILE A 98 19.91 21.06 7.36
CA ILE A 98 19.44 19.79 6.82
C ILE A 98 18.35 20.07 5.79
N ASP A 99 18.52 19.52 4.59
CA ASP A 99 17.47 19.38 3.60
C ASP A 99 16.55 18.24 4.04
N PRO A 100 15.31 18.54 4.42
CA PRO A 100 14.37 17.56 4.98
C PRO A 100 13.95 16.49 3.95
N VAL A 101 13.99 16.82 2.66
CA VAL A 101 13.57 15.91 1.58
C VAL A 101 14.64 14.84 1.33
N SER A 102 15.91 15.23 1.40
CA SER A 102 17.04 14.31 1.22
C SER A 102 17.42 13.55 2.50
N CYS A 103 16.81 13.87 3.64
CA CYS A 103 17.16 13.29 4.93
C CYS A 103 16.46 11.94 5.16
N GLU A 104 17.25 10.86 5.12
CA GLU A 104 16.77 9.51 5.46
C GLU A 104 16.55 9.25 6.96
N GLY A 105 16.87 10.22 7.82
CA GLY A 105 16.67 10.03 9.26
C GLY A 105 17.53 8.92 9.86
N CYS A 106 18.76 8.71 9.36
CA CYS A 106 19.64 7.64 9.84
C CYS A 106 20.34 7.92 11.18
N GLY A 107 20.31 9.18 11.65
CA GLY A 107 20.91 9.60 12.93
C GLY A 107 22.44 9.67 12.97
N VAL A 108 23.15 9.41 11.87
CA VAL A 108 24.62 9.44 11.85
C VAL A 108 25.14 10.84 12.19
N CYS A 109 24.57 11.90 11.61
CA CYS A 109 24.99 13.27 11.91
C CYS A 109 24.78 13.63 13.39
N VAL A 110 23.67 13.19 13.99
CA VAL A 110 23.34 13.40 15.41
C VAL A 110 24.41 12.78 16.31
N ARG A 111 24.79 11.54 16.02
CA ARG A 111 25.79 10.80 16.80
C ARG A 111 27.20 11.40 16.74
N PHE A 112 27.58 11.96 15.60
CA PHE A 112 28.94 12.46 15.36
C PHE A 112 29.06 13.99 15.52
N CYS A 113 28.00 14.68 15.95
CA CYS A 113 28.09 16.09 16.30
C CYS A 113 28.80 16.26 17.65
N PRO A 114 29.99 16.89 17.71
CA PRO A 114 30.73 17.03 18.98
C PRO A 114 29.99 17.89 20.01
N GLU A 115 29.24 18.90 19.56
CA GLU A 115 28.46 19.81 20.41
C GLU A 115 27.04 19.32 20.69
N GLN A 116 26.67 18.13 20.20
CA GLN A 116 25.30 17.60 20.29
C GLN A 116 24.22 18.58 19.77
N ALA A 117 24.60 19.46 18.85
CA ALA A 117 23.80 20.56 18.30
C ALA A 117 22.69 20.12 17.32
N ILE A 118 22.37 18.83 17.23
CA ILE A 118 21.42 18.30 16.24
C ILE A 118 20.28 17.59 16.97
N ASP A 119 19.08 18.13 16.86
CA ASP A 119 17.85 17.49 17.31
C ASP A 119 17.49 16.33 16.38
N PHE A 120 16.75 15.37 16.93
CA PHE A 120 16.28 14.20 16.21
C PHE A 120 14.83 13.86 16.57
N PRO A 121 13.87 14.76 16.31
CA PRO A 121 12.45 14.50 16.56
C PRO A 121 11.90 13.40 15.65
N GLU A 122 10.82 12.76 16.09
CA GLU A 122 10.05 11.85 15.25
C GLU A 122 9.38 12.64 14.11
N ARG A 123 9.47 12.12 12.89
CA ARG A 123 8.96 12.79 11.69
C ARG A 123 7.45 12.56 11.52
N LEU A 124 6.71 13.62 11.23
CA LEU A 124 5.32 13.52 10.79
C LEU A 124 5.30 13.08 9.32
N CYS A 125 4.85 11.86 9.07
CA CYS A 125 4.86 11.24 7.74
C CYS A 125 3.49 11.27 7.06
N GLY A 126 2.42 11.64 7.77
CA GLY A 126 1.09 11.72 7.19
C GLY A 126 -0.01 11.63 8.22
N GLU A 127 -1.18 11.23 7.77
CA GLU A 127 -2.36 10.95 8.58
C GLU A 127 -2.99 9.62 8.17
N TRP A 128 -3.69 8.99 9.10
CA TRP A 128 -4.61 7.90 8.79
C TRP A 128 -5.99 8.21 9.35
N MET A 129 -7.00 7.67 8.69
CA MET A 129 -8.39 8.01 8.93
C MET A 129 -9.24 6.76 9.07
N ILE A 130 -10.23 6.85 9.96
CA ILE A 130 -11.37 5.93 10.00
C ILE A 130 -12.53 6.64 9.34
N SER A 131 -13.12 6.00 8.34
CA SER A 131 -14.17 6.57 7.52
C SER A 131 -15.32 5.58 7.34
N GLU A 132 -16.51 6.10 7.09
CA GLU A 132 -17.67 5.29 6.70
C GLU A 132 -17.85 5.31 5.19
N THR A 133 -18.16 4.18 4.58
CA THR A 133 -18.52 4.07 3.16
C THR A 133 -19.90 3.44 3.03
N ARG A 134 -20.44 3.43 1.80
CA ARG A 134 -21.67 2.65 1.51
C ARG A 134 -21.51 1.13 1.72
N CYS A 135 -20.27 0.62 1.75
CA CYS A 135 -19.98 -0.80 1.92
C CYS A 135 -19.63 -1.15 3.38
N GLY A 136 -19.29 -0.18 4.22
CA GLY A 136 -18.79 -0.38 5.60
C GLY A 136 -17.61 0.53 5.96
N PRO A 137 -17.03 0.37 7.16
CA PRO A 137 -15.90 1.14 7.64
C PRO A 137 -14.69 0.93 6.74
N MET A 138 -13.99 2.02 6.48
CA MET A 138 -12.79 2.06 5.67
C MET A 138 -11.68 2.74 6.47
N ILE A 139 -10.55 2.04 6.60
CA ILE A 139 -9.32 2.58 7.19
C ILE A 139 -8.38 2.88 6.03
N HIS A 140 -7.95 4.13 5.93
CA HIS A 140 -7.08 4.59 4.84
C HIS A 140 -6.13 5.64 5.35
N ALA A 141 -5.10 5.92 4.57
CA ALA A 141 -4.08 6.87 4.97
C ALA A 141 -3.75 7.83 3.84
N ARG A 142 -3.09 8.92 4.22
CA ARG A 142 -2.55 9.92 3.32
C ARG A 142 -1.16 10.31 3.80
N LEU A 143 -0.18 10.18 2.92
CA LEU A 143 1.19 10.58 3.20
C LEU A 143 1.33 12.10 3.13
N GLY A 144 2.22 12.63 3.98
CA GLY A 144 2.72 13.98 3.89
C GLY A 144 3.68 14.14 2.71
N VAL A 145 4.06 15.39 2.43
CA VAL A 145 5.00 15.68 1.35
C VAL A 145 6.32 14.97 1.58
N ALA A 146 6.83 14.31 0.54
CA ALA A 146 8.10 13.55 0.56
C ALA A 146 8.15 12.43 1.61
N ALA A 147 7.00 11.95 2.10
CA ALA A 147 6.92 10.73 2.90
C ALA A 147 6.61 9.53 2.00
N GLU A 148 7.23 8.39 2.28
CA GLU A 148 7.01 7.15 1.54
C GLU A 148 6.09 6.20 2.31
N ASN A 149 5.33 5.37 1.58
CA ASN A 149 4.55 4.31 2.20
C ASN A 149 5.48 3.32 2.91
N SER A 150 5.33 3.22 4.23
CA SER A 150 6.14 2.35 5.07
C SER A 150 5.34 1.13 5.51
N GLY A 151 6.03 0.03 5.77
CA GLY A 151 5.41 -1.14 6.39
C GLY A 151 4.74 -0.82 7.73
N LYS A 152 5.23 0.19 8.47
CA LYS A 152 4.64 0.64 9.75
C LYS A 152 3.26 1.29 9.54
N LEU A 153 3.08 2.07 8.47
CA LEU A 153 1.79 2.69 8.14
C LEU A 153 0.78 1.62 7.72
N VAL A 154 1.16 0.73 6.81
CA VAL A 154 0.33 -0.40 6.38
C VAL A 154 -0.09 -1.29 7.56
N SER A 155 0.86 -1.63 8.45
CA SER A 155 0.56 -2.42 9.65
C SER A 155 -0.39 -1.69 10.60
N THR A 156 -0.30 -0.36 10.67
CA THR A 156 -1.20 0.47 11.48
C THR A 156 -2.62 0.44 10.93
N VAL A 157 -2.77 0.73 9.63
CA VAL A 157 -4.06 0.68 8.93
C VAL A 157 -4.73 -0.69 9.08
N ARG A 158 -3.98 -1.79 8.88
CA ARG A 158 -4.52 -3.15 9.02
C ARG A 158 -4.88 -3.52 10.45
N ARG A 159 -4.08 -3.12 11.44
CA ARG A 159 -4.36 -3.39 12.85
C ARG A 159 -5.66 -2.72 13.28
N GLU A 160 -5.88 -1.47 12.89
CA GLU A 160 -7.12 -0.77 13.19
C GLU A 160 -8.33 -1.37 12.44
N ALA A 161 -8.13 -1.85 11.22
CA ALA A 161 -9.16 -2.59 10.49
C ALA A 161 -9.59 -3.87 11.23
N ARG A 162 -8.63 -4.65 11.73
CA ARG A 162 -8.90 -5.84 12.54
C ARG A 162 -9.62 -5.49 13.85
N ARG A 163 -9.16 -4.46 14.56
CA ARG A 163 -9.80 -3.97 15.79
C ARG A 163 -11.28 -3.63 15.54
N ILE A 164 -11.57 -2.84 14.50
CA ILE A 164 -12.94 -2.47 14.13
C ILE A 164 -13.77 -3.70 13.73
N ALA A 165 -13.18 -4.65 13.01
CA ALA A 165 -13.88 -5.87 12.63
C ALA A 165 -14.26 -6.71 13.85
N GLU A 166 -13.37 -6.83 14.84
CA GLU A 166 -13.63 -7.54 16.09
C GLU A 166 -14.69 -6.84 16.94
N GLU A 167 -14.57 -5.52 17.13
CA GLU A 167 -15.52 -4.72 17.91
C GLU A 167 -16.94 -4.71 17.32
N GLN A 168 -17.04 -4.69 15.99
CA GLN A 168 -18.32 -4.66 15.29
C GLN A 168 -18.83 -6.06 14.87
N GLY A 169 -18.10 -7.12 15.21
CA GLY A 169 -18.48 -8.50 14.85
C GLY A 169 -18.52 -8.78 13.35
N ARG A 170 -17.69 -8.10 12.55
CA ARG A 170 -17.61 -8.27 11.09
C ARG A 170 -16.71 -9.45 10.75
N SER A 171 -17.19 -10.29 9.83
CA SER A 171 -16.54 -11.55 9.44
C SER A 171 -15.40 -11.37 8.43
N VAL A 172 -15.36 -10.25 7.69
CA VAL A 172 -14.43 -10.04 6.57
C VAL A 172 -13.69 -8.71 6.73
N VAL A 173 -12.35 -8.78 6.58
CA VAL A 173 -11.48 -7.63 6.32
C VAL A 173 -10.97 -7.74 4.88
N LEU A 174 -11.17 -6.68 4.10
CA LEU A 174 -10.67 -6.55 2.73
C LEU A 174 -9.56 -5.51 2.68
N ALA A 175 -8.39 -5.91 2.20
CA ALA A 175 -7.25 -5.01 2.05
C ALA A 175 -6.91 -4.79 0.57
N ASP A 176 -6.88 -3.53 0.14
CA ASP A 176 -6.25 -3.14 -1.10
C ASP A 176 -4.75 -2.95 -0.85
N GLY A 177 -3.93 -3.95 -1.15
CA GLY A 177 -2.50 -3.93 -0.89
C GLY A 177 -1.72 -3.11 -1.91
N PRO A 178 -0.48 -2.70 -1.61
CA PRO A 178 0.37 -2.01 -2.59
C PRO A 178 0.90 -2.98 -3.67
N PRO A 179 1.38 -2.48 -4.82
CA PRO A 179 2.04 -3.31 -5.82
C PRO A 179 3.47 -3.70 -5.42
N GLY A 180 3.99 -4.77 -6.02
CA GLY A 180 5.38 -5.18 -5.93
C GLY A 180 5.67 -6.20 -4.82
N ILE A 181 6.85 -6.10 -4.21
CA ILE A 181 7.32 -7.05 -3.17
C ILE A 181 8.05 -6.36 -2.00
N GLY A 182 7.89 -5.05 -1.85
CA GLY A 182 8.58 -4.26 -0.83
C GLY A 182 7.99 -4.45 0.58
N CYS A 183 8.57 -3.74 1.55
CA CYS A 183 8.09 -3.72 2.94
C CYS A 183 6.57 -3.42 3.07
N PRO A 184 5.98 -2.51 2.29
CA PRO A 184 4.52 -2.28 2.32
C PRO A 184 3.71 -3.53 1.95
N VAL A 185 4.15 -4.31 0.96
CA VAL A 185 3.48 -5.56 0.53
C VAL A 185 3.63 -6.63 1.61
N ILE A 186 4.82 -6.78 2.17
CA ILE A 186 5.05 -7.72 3.29
C ILE A 186 4.12 -7.37 4.46
N ALA A 187 4.07 -6.09 4.83
CA ALA A 187 3.18 -5.61 5.88
C ALA A 187 1.69 -5.80 5.54
N SER A 188 1.29 -5.72 4.27
CA SER A 188 -0.12 -5.91 3.88
C SER A 188 -0.53 -7.38 3.94
N VAL A 189 0.36 -8.31 3.58
CA VAL A 189 0.01 -9.75 3.53
C VAL A 189 0.23 -10.49 4.85
N THR A 190 1.11 -9.98 5.72
CA THR A 190 1.50 -10.70 6.95
C THR A 190 0.28 -11.06 7.81
N GLY A 191 0.09 -12.35 8.08
CA GLY A 191 -1.02 -12.87 8.89
C GLY A 191 -2.40 -12.78 8.23
N ALA A 192 -2.48 -12.54 6.92
CA ALA A 192 -3.73 -12.63 6.16
C ALA A 192 -4.22 -14.07 6.04
N THR A 193 -5.53 -14.26 5.90
CA THR A 193 -6.14 -15.58 5.66
C THR A 193 -5.88 -16.04 4.23
N LEU A 194 -5.97 -15.13 3.28
CA LEU A 194 -5.78 -15.39 1.86
C LEU A 194 -5.22 -14.15 1.17
N VAL A 195 -4.31 -14.36 0.22
CA VAL A 195 -3.85 -13.31 -0.70
C VAL A 195 -4.42 -13.60 -2.08
N LEU A 196 -5.09 -12.62 -2.70
CA LEU A 196 -5.43 -12.67 -4.12
C LEU A 196 -4.45 -11.83 -4.91
N VAL A 197 -3.73 -12.46 -5.84
CA VAL A 197 -2.83 -11.78 -6.76
C VAL A 197 -3.56 -11.47 -8.06
N VAL A 198 -3.73 -10.19 -8.36
CA VAL A 198 -4.32 -9.69 -9.61
C VAL A 198 -3.20 -9.39 -10.60
N THR A 199 -3.17 -10.13 -11.71
CA THR A 199 -2.19 -9.94 -12.79
C THR A 199 -2.88 -9.68 -14.14
N GLU A 200 -2.10 -9.35 -15.16
CA GLU A 200 -2.54 -9.12 -16.54
C GLU A 200 -1.74 -10.02 -17.49
N PRO A 201 -2.25 -10.36 -18.69
CA PRO A 201 -1.58 -11.26 -19.61
C PRO A 201 -0.44 -10.58 -20.38
N THR A 202 0.61 -10.18 -19.64
CA THR A 202 1.85 -9.62 -20.17
C THR A 202 3.07 -10.40 -19.67
N VAL A 203 4.20 -10.29 -20.39
CA VAL A 203 5.48 -10.90 -19.96
C VAL A 203 5.91 -10.37 -18.58
N SER A 204 5.71 -9.07 -18.31
CA SER A 204 5.95 -8.49 -17.00
C SER A 204 5.00 -9.03 -15.93
N GLY A 205 3.71 -9.16 -16.25
CA GLY A 205 2.70 -9.71 -15.33
C GLY A 205 3.02 -11.14 -14.89
N GLU A 206 3.61 -11.94 -15.77
CA GLU A 206 4.11 -13.27 -15.44
C GLU A 206 5.32 -13.23 -14.47
N HIS A 207 6.35 -12.46 -14.78
CA HIS A 207 7.54 -12.34 -13.93
C HIS A 207 7.22 -11.75 -12.56
N ASP A 208 6.37 -10.73 -12.51
CA ASP A 208 6.00 -10.11 -11.25
C ASP A 208 5.10 -11.05 -10.42
N LEU A 209 4.22 -11.84 -11.06
CA LEU A 209 3.45 -12.89 -10.39
C LEU A 209 4.35 -13.90 -9.69
N GLU A 210 5.41 -14.39 -10.35
CA GLU A 210 6.34 -15.35 -9.74
C GLU A 210 6.99 -14.79 -8.46
N ARG A 211 7.38 -13.52 -8.48
CA ARG A 211 7.99 -12.84 -7.33
C ARG A 211 6.99 -12.73 -6.19
N VAL A 212 5.74 -12.35 -6.49
CA VAL A 212 4.67 -12.24 -5.50
C VAL A 212 4.30 -13.61 -4.91
N LEU A 213 4.18 -14.65 -5.73
CA LEU A 213 3.89 -16.01 -5.25
C LEU A 213 5.03 -16.57 -4.40
N SER A 214 6.29 -16.28 -4.77
CA SER A 214 7.44 -16.64 -3.95
C SER A 214 7.41 -15.95 -2.58
N LEU A 215 7.00 -14.68 -2.53
CA LEU A 215 6.81 -13.93 -1.29
C LEU A 215 5.70 -14.55 -0.42
N ALA A 216 4.52 -14.80 -0.99
CA ALA A 216 3.40 -15.41 -0.27
C ALA A 216 3.78 -16.79 0.31
N ARG A 217 4.49 -17.60 -0.48
CA ARG A 217 5.03 -18.91 -0.05
C ARG A 217 6.06 -18.77 1.08
N HIS A 218 6.95 -17.78 1.02
CA HIS A 218 7.94 -17.53 2.07
C HIS A 218 7.28 -17.28 3.42
N PHE A 219 6.16 -16.56 3.44
CA PHE A 219 5.37 -16.30 4.64
C PHE A 219 4.30 -17.38 4.93
N ALA A 220 4.28 -18.47 4.17
CA ALA A 220 3.30 -19.56 4.28
C ALA A 220 1.83 -19.10 4.20
N ILE A 221 1.55 -18.08 3.37
CA ILE A 221 0.20 -17.53 3.20
C ILE A 221 -0.44 -18.19 1.98
N PRO A 222 -1.68 -18.72 2.09
CA PRO A 222 -2.42 -19.21 0.94
C PRO A 222 -2.55 -18.13 -0.13
N ALA A 223 -2.26 -18.49 -1.39
CA ALA A 223 -2.32 -17.58 -2.52
C ALA A 223 -3.36 -18.05 -3.55
N ALA A 224 -4.19 -17.11 -3.98
CA ALA A 224 -5.07 -17.21 -5.13
C ALA A 224 -4.59 -16.26 -6.23
N VAL A 225 -4.92 -16.57 -7.48
CA VAL A 225 -4.58 -15.74 -8.64
C VAL A 225 -5.83 -15.52 -9.48
N CYS A 226 -6.01 -14.30 -9.97
CA CYS A 226 -6.93 -14.01 -11.07
C CYS A 226 -6.21 -13.26 -12.19
N VAL A 227 -6.53 -13.60 -13.44
CA VAL A 227 -5.98 -12.90 -14.61
C VAL A 227 -6.99 -11.87 -15.08
N ASN A 228 -6.68 -10.59 -14.87
CA ASN A 228 -7.47 -9.48 -15.35
C ASN A 228 -7.13 -9.16 -16.80
N LYS A 229 -8.14 -8.72 -17.58
CA LYS A 229 -8.04 -8.43 -19.01
C LYS A 229 -7.50 -9.62 -19.82
N TRP A 230 -7.92 -10.83 -19.43
CA TRP A 230 -7.35 -12.09 -19.92
C TRP A 230 -7.43 -12.26 -21.46
N ASP A 231 -8.49 -11.71 -22.03
CA ASP A 231 -8.84 -11.76 -23.46
C ASP A 231 -7.95 -10.88 -24.34
N LEU A 232 -7.14 -9.98 -23.75
CA LEU A 232 -6.13 -9.23 -24.49
C LEU A 232 -5.02 -10.13 -25.04
N ASN A 233 -4.70 -11.22 -24.33
CA ASN A 233 -3.74 -12.23 -24.79
C ASN A 233 -4.06 -13.59 -24.13
N PRO A 234 -4.91 -14.43 -24.77
CA PRO A 234 -5.31 -15.73 -24.23
C PRO A 234 -4.15 -16.71 -24.02
N GLU A 235 -3.17 -16.74 -24.93
CA GLU A 235 -1.99 -17.62 -24.82
C GLU A 235 -1.16 -17.27 -23.57
N MET A 236 -0.93 -15.98 -23.34
CA MET A 236 -0.23 -15.51 -22.16
C MET A 236 -1.03 -15.78 -20.87
N THR A 237 -2.35 -15.65 -20.92
CA THR A 237 -3.24 -16.01 -19.80
C THR A 237 -3.02 -17.46 -19.39
N GLU A 238 -3.05 -18.40 -20.33
CA GLU A 238 -2.83 -19.83 -20.04
C GLU A 238 -1.44 -20.07 -19.45
N ARG A 239 -0.43 -19.38 -19.95
CA ARG A 239 0.94 -19.46 -19.44
C ARG A 239 1.04 -19.02 -17.98
N ILE A 240 0.41 -17.89 -17.65
CA ILE A 240 0.33 -17.33 -16.30
C ILE A 240 -0.39 -18.29 -15.35
N GLU A 241 -1.53 -18.84 -15.76
CA GLU A 241 -2.28 -19.79 -14.94
C GLU A 241 -1.49 -21.07 -14.66
N ASN A 242 -0.78 -21.59 -15.67
CA ASN A 242 0.07 -22.76 -15.50
C ASN A 242 1.20 -22.50 -14.51
N ARG A 243 1.86 -21.34 -14.58
CA ARG A 243 2.87 -20.95 -13.59
C ARG A 243 2.29 -20.76 -12.19
N ALA A 244 1.10 -20.17 -12.06
CA ALA A 244 0.41 -20.04 -10.78
C ALA A 244 0.16 -21.42 -10.13
N ARG A 245 -0.36 -22.38 -10.92
CA ARG A 245 -0.60 -23.76 -10.45
C ARG A 245 0.71 -24.46 -10.05
N GLN A 246 1.77 -24.31 -10.84
CA GLN A 246 3.10 -24.88 -10.53
C GLN A 246 3.70 -24.30 -9.24
N ALA A 247 3.42 -23.03 -8.94
CA ALA A 247 3.83 -22.38 -7.69
C ALA A 247 2.95 -22.75 -6.48
N GLY A 248 1.90 -23.57 -6.67
CA GLY A 248 0.98 -24.01 -5.62
C GLY A 248 -0.17 -23.03 -5.34
N ALA A 249 -0.38 -22.03 -6.19
CA ALA A 249 -1.46 -21.05 -6.03
C ALA A 249 -2.76 -21.54 -6.71
N ARG A 250 -3.90 -21.16 -6.13
CA ARG A 250 -5.22 -21.45 -6.71
C ARG A 250 -5.57 -20.43 -7.78
N VAL A 251 -5.82 -20.86 -9.02
CA VAL A 251 -6.40 -19.98 -10.04
C VAL A 251 -7.91 -19.86 -9.78
N THR A 252 -8.38 -18.65 -9.48
CA THR A 252 -9.76 -18.37 -9.05
C THR A 252 -10.68 -17.88 -10.17
N GLY A 253 -10.11 -17.42 -11.29
CA GLY A 253 -10.89 -17.02 -12.45
C GLY A 253 -10.16 -16.00 -13.32
N ARG A 254 -10.88 -15.50 -14.31
CA ARG A 254 -10.41 -14.53 -15.30
C ARG A 254 -11.43 -13.40 -15.40
N ILE A 255 -10.97 -12.16 -15.58
CA ILE A 255 -11.83 -10.99 -15.78
C ILE A 255 -11.59 -10.46 -17.19
N ARG A 256 -12.63 -10.40 -18.04
CA ARG A 256 -12.50 -9.89 -19.41
C ARG A 256 -12.22 -8.38 -19.42
N TYR A 257 -11.56 -7.90 -20.46
CA TYR A 257 -11.38 -6.48 -20.66
C TYR A 257 -12.73 -5.81 -20.93
N ASP A 258 -13.07 -4.83 -20.09
CA ASP A 258 -14.34 -4.12 -20.20
C ASP A 258 -14.15 -2.64 -19.84
N ARG A 259 -14.57 -1.76 -20.75
CA ARG A 259 -14.48 -0.31 -20.55
C ARG A 259 -15.44 0.17 -19.46
N ALA A 260 -16.47 -0.61 -19.13
CA ALA A 260 -17.40 -0.30 -18.05
C ALA A 260 -16.69 -0.17 -16.69
N VAL A 261 -15.56 -0.86 -16.48
CA VAL A 261 -14.75 -0.71 -15.26
C VAL A 261 -14.32 0.75 -15.08
N THR A 262 -13.72 1.35 -16.10
CA THR A 262 -13.28 2.76 -16.06
C THR A 262 -14.47 3.71 -15.97
N LEU A 263 -15.56 3.43 -16.69
CA LEU A 263 -16.77 4.27 -16.64
C LEU A 263 -17.41 4.28 -15.24
N ALA A 264 -17.46 3.13 -14.56
CA ALA A 264 -17.96 3.03 -13.20
C ALA A 264 -17.07 3.80 -12.22
N GLN A 265 -15.75 3.69 -12.34
CA GLN A 265 -14.79 4.44 -11.52
C GLN A 265 -14.97 5.95 -11.67
N MET A 266 -15.16 6.45 -12.88
CA MET A 266 -15.45 7.87 -13.14
C MET A 266 -16.75 8.36 -12.49
N GLN A 267 -17.65 7.45 -12.16
CA GLN A 267 -18.91 7.73 -11.46
C GLN A 267 -18.83 7.48 -9.94
N GLY A 268 -17.63 7.15 -9.41
CA GLY A 268 -17.46 6.79 -8.00
C GLY A 268 -18.18 5.49 -7.62
N ARG A 269 -18.22 4.52 -8.54
CA ARG A 269 -18.89 3.21 -8.38
C ARG A 269 -17.97 2.06 -8.75
N ALA A 270 -18.16 0.92 -8.08
CA ALA A 270 -17.55 -0.33 -8.48
C ALA A 270 -18.31 -0.90 -9.69
N VAL A 271 -17.61 -1.65 -10.56
CA VAL A 271 -18.25 -2.15 -11.79
C VAL A 271 -19.37 -3.15 -11.51
N VAL A 272 -19.30 -3.88 -10.40
CA VAL A 272 -20.36 -4.81 -9.94
C VAL A 272 -21.67 -4.12 -9.56
N GLU A 273 -21.68 -2.78 -9.44
CA GLU A 273 -22.90 -1.99 -9.28
C GLU A 273 -23.54 -1.61 -10.65
N THR A 274 -23.05 -2.20 -11.74
CA THR A 274 -23.53 -1.99 -13.12
C THR A 274 -24.00 -3.32 -13.74
N GLU A 275 -24.52 -3.27 -14.96
CA GLU A 275 -24.93 -4.45 -15.75
C GLU A 275 -23.85 -4.89 -16.75
N ALA A 276 -22.59 -4.55 -16.50
CA ALA A 276 -21.50 -4.84 -17.42
C ALA A 276 -21.16 -6.34 -17.50
N PRO A 277 -20.75 -6.88 -18.66
CA PRO A 277 -20.40 -8.29 -18.81
C PRO A 277 -19.30 -8.79 -17.86
N CYS A 278 -18.33 -7.95 -17.49
CA CYS A 278 -17.27 -8.34 -16.54
C CYS A 278 -17.75 -8.53 -15.09
N VAL A 279 -19.00 -8.16 -14.76
CA VAL A 279 -19.56 -8.34 -13.43
C VAL A 279 -19.66 -9.81 -13.05
N GLU A 280 -20.12 -10.65 -13.99
CA GLU A 280 -20.21 -12.10 -13.81
C GLU A 280 -18.83 -12.72 -13.52
N ASP A 281 -17.79 -12.25 -14.21
CA ASP A 281 -16.41 -12.71 -14.01
C ASP A 281 -15.91 -12.40 -12.58
N ILE A 282 -16.20 -11.21 -12.07
CA ILE A 282 -15.80 -10.78 -10.72
C ILE A 282 -16.58 -11.53 -9.64
N GLN A 283 -17.90 -11.70 -9.83
CA GLN A 283 -18.74 -12.49 -8.94
C GLN A 283 -18.27 -13.94 -8.87
N HIS A 284 -17.96 -14.55 -10.02
CA HIS A 284 -17.39 -15.89 -10.08
C HIS A 284 -16.11 -16.01 -9.25
N ILE A 285 -15.17 -15.05 -9.39
CA ILE A 285 -13.94 -15.05 -8.59
C ILE A 285 -14.26 -14.95 -7.10
N TRP A 286 -15.16 -14.02 -6.71
CA TRP A 286 -15.57 -13.83 -5.32
C TRP A 286 -16.10 -15.12 -4.69
N ASP A 287 -17.02 -15.80 -5.37
CA ASP A 287 -17.62 -17.06 -4.89
C ASP A 287 -16.58 -18.17 -4.73
N HIS A 288 -15.56 -18.20 -5.61
CA HIS A 288 -14.47 -19.18 -5.56
C HIS A 288 -13.43 -18.86 -4.49
N LEU A 289 -13.45 -17.69 -3.85
CA LEU A 289 -12.50 -17.37 -2.79
C LEU A 289 -12.78 -18.16 -1.50
N GLY A 290 -14.04 -18.52 -1.21
CA GLY A 290 -14.43 -19.29 -0.03
C GLY A 290 -14.35 -18.51 1.29
N LEU A 291 -14.53 -17.18 1.20
CA LEU A 291 -14.54 -16.26 2.33
C LEU A 291 -15.92 -16.18 2.98
#